data_AF-A0A2R6JR97-F1
#
_entry.id   AF-A0A2R6JR97-F1
#
_cell.length_a   1.000
_cell.length_b   1.000
_cell.length_c   1.000
_cell.angle_alpha   90.00
_cell.angle_beta   90.00
_cell.angle_gamma   90.00
#
_symmetry.space_group_name_H-M   'P 1'
#
loop_
_entity.id
_entity.type
_entity.pdbx_description
1 polymer ?
#
loop_
_entity_poly.entity_id
_entity_poly.type
_entity_poly.pdbx_seq_one_letter_code
_entity_poly.pdbx_strand_id
1 'polypeptide(L)'
;MAGPDPEELRRVVEAFPAPPDGDQFETADELLDGAYSRMAESWYPALRELEAAYADGDVLREELLAHVEAVPSFRLSDGAAPLRERRRALVEADETLDGVAAVAEWYDELRALLEDEPTDLTRLERLLHGFGYALAHVLFLGTSSPAQVVRRLRVAYRSVGVRIDGTDAAGGTERTTFTCPYRNVAASQCGKRWVCHEKLDRVDDGYVTYLAERGIDYQRPRACPNAEQCYSTVARDGGDRWWPKTPPGDVSEP
;
A
#
# COMPACT_ATOMS: atom_id res chain seq x y z
N MET A 1 -1.61 16.08 -12.10
CA MET A 1 -2.14 15.30 -10.98
C MET A 1 -1.04 15.21 -9.95
N ALA A 2 -1.34 15.14 -8.65
CA ALA A 2 -0.33 14.74 -7.68
C ALA A 2 -0.04 13.25 -7.91
N GLY A 3 1.20 12.92 -8.18
CA GLY A 3 1.63 11.59 -8.58
C GLY A 3 2.85 11.66 -9.48
N PRO A 4 3.56 10.53 -9.64
CA PRO A 4 4.82 10.52 -10.36
C PRO A 4 4.64 10.90 -11.82
N ASP A 5 5.70 11.42 -12.42
CA ASP A 5 5.72 11.63 -13.86
C ASP A 5 5.52 10.29 -14.58
N PRO A 6 4.62 10.20 -15.59
CA PRO A 6 4.34 8.93 -16.25
C PRO A 6 5.57 8.29 -16.93
N GLU A 7 6.52 9.09 -17.44
CA GLU A 7 7.72 8.52 -18.06
C GLU A 7 8.69 7.96 -17.01
N GLU A 8 8.77 8.60 -15.85
CA GLU A 8 9.50 8.09 -14.69
C GLU A 8 8.90 6.80 -14.16
N LEU A 9 7.58 6.76 -13.95
CA LEU A 9 6.88 5.54 -13.54
C LEU A 9 7.12 4.39 -14.52
N ARG A 10 6.96 4.65 -15.82
CA ARG A 10 7.23 3.64 -16.86
C ARG A 10 8.64 3.10 -16.77
N ARG A 11 9.63 3.96 -16.57
CA ARG A 11 11.05 3.54 -16.47
C ARG A 11 11.27 2.60 -15.30
N VAL A 12 10.73 2.91 -14.12
CA VAL A 12 10.82 2.04 -12.94
C VAL A 12 10.09 0.73 -13.19
N VAL A 13 8.87 0.77 -13.74
CA VAL A 13 8.10 -0.45 -14.05
C VAL A 13 8.82 -1.34 -15.07
N GLU A 14 9.49 -0.78 -16.08
CA GLU A 14 10.27 -1.53 -17.08
C GLU A 14 11.54 -2.16 -16.52
N ALA A 15 12.05 -1.65 -15.39
CA ALA A 15 13.22 -2.19 -14.72
C ALA A 15 12.91 -3.42 -13.84
N PHE A 16 11.70 -3.98 -13.92
CA PHE A 16 11.32 -5.19 -13.19
C PHE A 16 12.35 -6.31 -13.42
N PRO A 17 12.96 -6.86 -12.36
CA PRO A 17 13.87 -8.00 -12.49
C PRO A 17 13.06 -9.23 -12.92
N ALA A 18 13.12 -9.56 -14.21
CA ALA A 18 12.42 -10.72 -14.74
C ALA A 18 13.11 -12.01 -14.26
N PRO A 19 12.33 -13.05 -13.90
CA PRO A 19 12.91 -14.31 -13.48
C PRO A 19 13.72 -14.94 -14.62
N PRO A 20 14.98 -15.37 -14.38
CA PRO A 20 15.76 -16.05 -15.40
C PRO A 20 15.27 -17.49 -15.59
N ASP A 21 15.53 -18.06 -16.76
CA ASP A 21 15.29 -19.49 -17.01
C ASP A 21 16.32 -20.35 -16.25
N GLY A 22 15.86 -21.41 -15.58
CA GLY A 22 16.73 -22.48 -15.06
C GLY A 22 16.43 -22.96 -13.64
N ASP A 23 17.05 -24.09 -13.28
CA ASP A 23 16.82 -24.81 -12.01
C ASP A 23 17.07 -23.95 -10.76
N GLN A 24 17.99 -22.99 -10.84
CA GLN A 24 18.27 -22.05 -9.73
C GLN A 24 17.07 -21.16 -9.43
N PHE A 25 16.38 -20.68 -10.47
CA PHE A 25 15.15 -19.91 -10.30
C PHE A 25 14.04 -20.78 -9.72
N GLU A 26 13.83 -21.99 -10.26
CA GLU A 26 12.81 -22.91 -9.76
C GLU A 26 13.01 -23.22 -8.27
N THR A 27 14.26 -23.45 -7.86
CA THR A 27 14.63 -23.72 -6.46
C THR A 27 14.37 -22.49 -5.57
N ALA A 28 14.82 -21.31 -5.99
CA ALA A 28 14.61 -20.08 -5.23
C ALA A 28 13.12 -19.72 -5.12
N ASP A 29 12.34 -19.92 -6.18
CA ASP A 29 10.91 -19.63 -6.19
C ASP A 29 10.12 -20.65 -5.35
N GLU A 30 10.53 -21.93 -5.30
CA GLU A 30 9.96 -22.91 -4.37
C GLU A 30 10.16 -22.49 -2.91
N LEU A 31 11.35 -22.00 -2.54
CA LEU A 31 11.62 -21.43 -1.20
C LEU A 31 10.73 -20.22 -0.88
N LEU A 32 10.29 -19.49 -1.90
CA LEU A 32 9.40 -18.32 -1.81
C LEU A 32 7.92 -18.67 -2.02
N ASP A 33 7.53 -19.94 -1.90
CA ASP A 33 6.17 -20.44 -2.14
C ASP A 33 5.59 -19.98 -3.49
N GLY A 34 6.40 -19.89 -4.55
CA GLY A 34 5.98 -19.47 -5.88
C GLY A 34 5.70 -17.97 -6.04
N ALA A 35 6.11 -17.13 -5.08
CA ALA A 35 5.78 -15.71 -5.08
C ALA A 35 6.39 -14.97 -6.28
N TYR A 36 7.63 -15.29 -6.67
CA TYR A 36 8.32 -14.62 -7.76
C TYR A 36 7.68 -15.00 -9.11
N SER A 37 7.38 -16.29 -9.34
CA SER A 37 6.64 -16.70 -10.55
C SER A 37 5.27 -16.01 -10.65
N ARG A 38 4.49 -15.95 -9.55
CA ARG A 38 3.20 -15.25 -9.56
C ARG A 38 3.35 -13.76 -9.87
N MET A 39 4.41 -13.12 -9.35
CA MET A 39 4.72 -11.73 -9.69
C MET A 39 4.93 -11.57 -11.19
N ALA A 40 5.81 -12.38 -11.78
CA ALA A 40 6.19 -12.28 -13.18
C ALA A 40 5.05 -12.66 -14.16
N GLU A 41 4.30 -13.72 -13.86
CA GLU A 41 3.32 -14.28 -14.79
C GLU A 41 1.96 -13.57 -14.76
N SER A 42 1.57 -13.00 -13.63
CA SER A 42 0.21 -12.50 -13.43
C SER A 42 0.14 -11.06 -12.94
N TRP A 43 0.90 -10.72 -11.91
CA TRP A 43 0.79 -9.40 -11.27
C TRP A 43 1.51 -8.30 -12.06
N TYR A 44 2.70 -8.59 -12.60
CA TYR A 44 3.49 -7.63 -13.36
C TYR A 44 2.85 -7.25 -14.71
N PRO A 45 2.30 -8.18 -15.51
CA PRO A 45 1.52 -7.82 -16.70
C PRO A 45 0.34 -6.89 -16.37
N ALA A 46 -0.39 -7.14 -15.28
CA ALA A 46 -1.46 -6.27 -14.84
C ALA A 46 -0.96 -4.89 -14.37
N LEU A 47 0.23 -4.82 -13.75
CA LEU A 47 0.87 -3.55 -13.42
C LEU A 47 1.20 -2.73 -14.67
N ARG A 48 1.69 -3.38 -15.74
CA ARG A 48 1.96 -2.73 -17.04
C ARG A 48 0.70 -2.16 -17.68
N GLU A 49 -0.41 -2.89 -17.61
CA GLU A 49 -1.71 -2.39 -18.10
C GLU A 49 -2.18 -1.16 -17.31
N LEU A 50 -2.06 -1.19 -15.98
CA LEU A 50 -2.42 -0.06 -15.12
C LEU A 50 -1.49 1.15 -15.32
N GLU A 51 -0.20 0.93 -15.54
CA GLU A 51 0.77 2.00 -15.83
C GLU A 51 0.43 2.71 -17.13
N ALA A 52 0.10 1.97 -18.19
CA ALA A 52 -0.35 2.57 -19.44
C ALA A 52 -1.66 3.36 -19.26
N ALA A 53 -2.64 2.79 -18.55
CA ALA A 53 -3.89 3.49 -18.24
C ALA A 53 -3.66 4.74 -17.38
N TYR A 54 -2.64 4.76 -16.52
CA TYR A 54 -2.28 5.92 -15.72
C TYR A 54 -1.69 7.03 -16.60
N ALA A 55 -0.81 6.67 -17.55
CA ALA A 55 -0.25 7.60 -18.53
C ALA A 55 -1.34 8.25 -19.39
N ASP A 56 -2.40 7.50 -19.72
CA ASP A 56 -3.57 8.00 -20.44
C ASP A 56 -4.54 8.82 -19.55
N GLY A 57 -4.33 8.81 -18.23
CA GLY A 57 -5.18 9.50 -17.25
C GLY A 57 -6.49 8.78 -16.93
N ASP A 58 -6.61 7.51 -17.31
CA ASP A 58 -7.80 6.69 -17.11
C ASP A 58 -7.91 6.12 -15.69
N VAL A 59 -6.77 5.93 -15.02
CA VAL A 59 -6.70 5.49 -13.62
C VAL A 59 -5.97 6.49 -12.75
N LEU A 60 -6.33 6.51 -11.46
CA LEU A 60 -5.64 7.32 -10.47
C LEU A 60 -4.42 6.57 -9.91
N ARG A 61 -3.46 7.31 -9.39
CA ARG A 61 -2.27 6.77 -8.73
C ARG A 61 -2.64 5.83 -7.57
N GLU A 62 -3.73 6.09 -6.86
CA GLU A 62 -4.19 5.25 -5.76
C GLU A 62 -4.60 3.84 -6.22
N GLU A 63 -5.01 3.69 -7.48
CA GLU A 63 -5.32 2.39 -8.06
C GLU A 63 -4.03 1.62 -8.38
N LEU A 64 -3.00 2.31 -8.88
CA LEU A 64 -1.65 1.74 -9.02
C LEU A 64 -1.07 1.31 -7.68
N LEU A 65 -1.12 2.18 -6.67
CA LEU A 65 -0.58 1.87 -5.35
C LEU A 65 -1.32 0.70 -4.69
N ALA A 66 -2.65 0.62 -4.85
CA ALA A 66 -3.42 -0.52 -4.37
C ALA A 66 -2.99 -1.83 -5.05
N HIS A 67 -2.69 -1.81 -6.36
CA HIS A 67 -2.14 -2.97 -7.07
C HIS A 67 -0.74 -3.32 -6.59
N VAL A 68 0.11 -2.31 -6.36
CA VAL A 68 1.47 -2.49 -5.84
C VAL A 68 1.47 -3.11 -4.45
N GLU A 69 0.60 -2.63 -3.55
CA GLU A 69 0.43 -3.18 -2.21
C GLU A 69 -0.18 -4.61 -2.22
N ALA A 70 -0.83 -5.01 -3.31
CA ALA A 70 -1.38 -6.36 -3.51
C ALA A 70 -0.42 -7.33 -4.19
N VAL A 71 0.88 -6.99 -4.28
CA VAL A 71 1.92 -7.85 -4.82
C VAL A 71 1.91 -9.24 -4.16
N PRO A 72 2.08 -10.33 -4.93
CA PRO A 72 2.31 -11.65 -4.36
C PRO A 72 3.47 -11.60 -3.37
N SER A 73 3.16 -11.89 -2.10
CA SER A 73 4.10 -11.70 -1.00
C SER A 73 4.48 -13.00 -0.32
N PHE A 74 5.72 -13.09 0.16
CA PHE A 74 6.19 -14.18 1.02
C PHE A 74 6.29 -13.71 2.48
N ARG A 75 5.45 -14.25 3.36
CA ARG A 75 5.30 -13.77 4.74
C ARG A 75 6.52 -14.10 5.62
N LEU A 76 6.96 -13.17 6.47
CA LEU A 76 8.14 -13.30 7.35
C LEU A 76 7.82 -13.10 8.86
N SER A 77 6.61 -12.66 9.19
CA SER A 77 6.10 -12.57 10.56
C SER A 77 4.58 -12.75 10.62
N ASP A 78 4.08 -13.24 11.75
CA ASP A 78 2.67 -13.20 12.12
C ASP A 78 2.47 -12.11 13.18
N GLY A 79 2.10 -10.90 12.76
CA GLY A 79 2.16 -9.77 13.69
C GLY A 79 3.59 -9.56 14.19
N ALA A 80 3.73 -9.26 15.47
CA ALA A 80 5.03 -9.09 16.11
C ALA A 80 5.88 -10.38 16.20
N ALA A 81 5.34 -11.57 15.87
CA ALA A 81 6.04 -12.84 15.98
C ALA A 81 6.82 -13.19 14.69
N PRO A 82 8.15 -13.34 14.71
CA PRO A 82 8.93 -13.67 13.52
C PRO A 82 8.76 -15.15 13.10
N LEU A 83 8.60 -15.39 11.79
CA LEU A 83 8.56 -16.73 11.19
C LEU A 83 9.98 -17.17 10.80
N ARG A 84 10.71 -17.79 11.73
CA ARG A 84 12.14 -18.07 11.59
C ARG A 84 12.50 -18.94 10.38
N GLU A 85 11.71 -19.97 10.09
CA GLU A 85 11.98 -20.86 8.95
C GLU A 85 11.82 -20.13 7.62
N ARG A 86 10.76 -19.32 7.49
CA ARG A 86 10.53 -18.49 6.30
C ARG A 86 11.61 -17.44 6.12
N ARG A 87 12.07 -16.83 7.22
CA ARG A 87 13.21 -15.91 7.19
C ARG A 87 14.49 -16.56 6.67
N ARG A 88 14.79 -17.80 7.10
CA ARG A 88 15.91 -18.58 6.56
C ARG A 88 15.71 -18.91 5.09
N ALA A 89 14.50 -19.33 4.69
CA ALA A 89 14.18 -19.63 3.30
C ALA A 89 14.38 -18.41 2.39
N LEU A 90 14.06 -17.19 2.85
CA LEU A 90 14.33 -15.97 2.09
C LEU A 90 15.83 -15.72 1.90
N VAL A 91 16.65 -15.92 2.95
CA VAL A 91 18.11 -15.78 2.86
C VAL A 91 18.69 -16.85 1.90
N GLU A 92 18.23 -18.09 2.02
CA GLU A 92 18.66 -19.19 1.14
C GLU A 92 18.24 -18.95 -0.33
N ALA A 93 17.05 -18.40 -0.56
CA ALA A 93 16.59 -18.01 -1.89
C ALA A 93 17.48 -16.90 -2.48
N ASP A 94 17.88 -15.92 -1.67
CA ASP A 94 18.78 -14.83 -2.08
C ASP A 94 20.20 -15.34 -2.40
N GLU A 95 20.74 -16.25 -1.59
CA GLU A 95 22.01 -16.92 -1.87
C GLU A 95 21.96 -17.79 -3.13
N THR A 96 20.77 -18.30 -3.48
CA THR A 96 20.55 -19.13 -4.67
C THR A 96 20.39 -18.29 -5.94
N LEU A 97 19.79 -17.11 -5.83
CA LEU A 97 19.42 -16.27 -6.96
C LEU A 97 19.51 -14.78 -6.63
N ASP A 98 20.48 -14.08 -7.26
CA ASP A 98 20.68 -12.62 -7.13
C ASP A 98 19.41 -11.79 -7.42
N GLY A 99 18.46 -12.33 -8.17
CA GLY A 99 17.19 -11.69 -8.49
C GLY A 99 16.30 -11.42 -7.27
N VAL A 100 16.48 -12.11 -6.14
CA VAL A 100 15.59 -11.97 -4.96
C VAL A 100 15.79 -10.63 -4.26
N ALA A 101 17.03 -10.23 -4.00
CA ALA A 101 17.35 -8.88 -3.51
C ALA A 101 16.96 -7.80 -4.53
N ALA A 102 17.26 -8.02 -5.81
CA ALA A 102 16.95 -7.06 -6.86
C ALA A 102 15.44 -6.72 -6.95
N VAL A 103 14.56 -7.72 -6.77
CA VAL A 103 13.11 -7.49 -6.74
C VAL A 103 12.69 -6.67 -5.51
N ALA A 104 13.32 -6.90 -4.35
CA ALA A 104 13.01 -6.12 -3.15
C ALA A 104 13.42 -4.65 -3.30
N GLU A 105 14.61 -4.39 -3.87
CA GLU A 105 15.10 -3.04 -4.18
C GLU A 105 14.19 -2.33 -5.20
N TRP A 106 13.88 -3.01 -6.31
CA TRP A 106 12.96 -2.50 -7.32
C TRP A 106 11.57 -2.18 -6.76
N TYR A 107 11.05 -3.05 -5.90
CA TYR A 107 9.75 -2.87 -5.27
C TYR A 107 9.74 -1.66 -4.33
N ASP A 108 10.80 -1.45 -3.55
CA ASP A 108 10.95 -0.28 -2.69
C ASP A 108 10.98 1.03 -3.49
N GLU A 109 11.74 1.06 -4.60
CA GLU A 109 11.77 2.21 -5.51
C GLU A 109 10.39 2.51 -6.12
N LEU A 110 9.71 1.49 -6.65
CA LEU A 110 8.36 1.62 -7.21
C LEU A 110 7.36 2.13 -6.17
N ARG A 111 7.44 1.60 -4.95
CA ARG A 111 6.56 2.00 -3.85
C ARG A 111 6.83 3.43 -3.42
N ALA A 112 8.10 3.82 -3.24
CA ALA A 112 8.50 5.16 -2.86
C ALA A 112 8.03 6.19 -3.89
N LEU A 113 8.14 5.87 -5.18
CA LEU A 113 7.66 6.73 -6.27
C LEU A 113 6.12 6.94 -6.24
N LEU A 114 5.38 5.96 -5.73
CA LEU A 114 3.91 6.02 -5.62
C LEU A 114 3.42 6.59 -4.29
N GLU A 115 4.24 6.60 -3.24
CA GLU A 115 3.92 7.24 -1.96
C GLU A 115 4.16 8.77 -2.07
N ASP A 116 3.27 9.61 -1.52
CA ASP A 116 3.44 11.06 -1.63
C ASP A 116 4.57 11.55 -0.72
N GLU A 117 5.53 12.30 -1.26
CA GLU A 117 6.36 13.15 -0.43
C GLU A 117 5.61 14.46 -0.07
N PRO A 118 5.65 14.91 1.20
CA PRO A 118 4.98 16.15 1.64
C PRO A 118 5.38 17.41 0.85
N THR A 119 6.53 17.38 0.18
CA THR A 119 7.09 18.46 -0.64
C THR A 119 6.30 18.69 -1.93
N ASP A 120 5.66 17.65 -2.47
CA ASP A 120 4.95 17.69 -3.76
C ASP A 120 3.53 18.22 -3.65
N LEU A 121 3.05 18.42 -2.42
CA LEU A 121 1.72 18.93 -2.14
C LEU A 121 1.58 20.41 -2.53
N THR A 122 0.47 20.75 -3.16
CA THR A 122 0.04 22.13 -3.33
C THR A 122 -0.23 22.79 -1.97
N ARG A 123 -0.32 24.13 -1.94
CA ARG A 123 -0.63 24.87 -0.69
C ARG A 123 -1.95 24.43 -0.06
N LEU A 124 -2.96 24.12 -0.88
CA LEU A 124 -4.25 23.64 -0.38
C LEU A 124 -4.12 22.25 0.23
N GLU A 125 -3.39 21.35 -0.41
CA GLU A 125 -3.20 19.98 0.08
C GLU A 125 -2.39 19.96 1.37
N ARG A 126 -1.36 20.81 1.50
CA ARG A 126 -0.67 21.00 2.79
C ARG A 126 -1.59 21.53 3.89
N LEU A 127 -2.52 22.40 3.54
CA LEU A 127 -3.52 22.90 4.50
C LEU A 127 -4.49 21.77 4.92
N LEU A 128 -4.95 20.95 3.98
CA LEU A 128 -5.79 19.79 4.26
C LEU A 128 -5.07 18.75 5.13
N HIS A 129 -3.79 18.49 4.83
CA HIS A 129 -2.91 17.66 5.66
C HIS A 129 -2.78 18.20 7.08
N GLY A 130 -2.42 19.47 7.23
CA GLY A 130 -2.31 20.09 8.55
C GLY A 130 -3.64 20.10 9.32
N PHE A 131 -4.76 20.29 8.62
CA PHE A 131 -6.09 20.16 9.21
C PHE A 131 -6.37 18.74 9.70
N GLY A 132 -6.08 17.73 8.88
CA GLY A 132 -6.19 16.32 9.26
C GLY A 132 -5.35 15.98 10.49
N TYR A 133 -4.09 16.40 10.51
CA TYR A 133 -3.18 16.19 11.63
C TYR A 133 -3.67 16.85 12.93
N ALA A 134 -4.20 18.09 12.85
CA ALA A 134 -4.79 18.77 13.99
C ALA A 134 -6.07 18.06 14.48
N LEU A 135 -6.93 17.61 13.56
CA LEU A 135 -8.13 16.86 13.89
C LEU A 135 -7.79 15.50 14.52
N ALA A 136 -6.70 14.85 14.09
CA ALA A 136 -6.21 13.58 14.62
C ALA A 136 -5.96 13.66 16.14
N HIS A 137 -5.43 14.78 16.64
CA HIS A 137 -5.19 14.99 18.07
C HIS A 137 -6.48 14.91 18.90
N VAL A 138 -7.59 15.41 18.36
CA VAL A 138 -8.90 15.36 19.01
C VAL A 138 -9.53 13.99 18.81
N LEU A 139 -9.55 13.52 17.55
CA LEU A 139 -10.21 12.28 17.16
C LEU A 139 -9.59 11.07 17.85
N PHE A 140 -8.27 10.99 17.98
CA PHE A 140 -7.54 9.85 18.51
C PHE A 140 -6.96 10.08 19.91
N LEU A 141 -7.48 11.07 20.65
CA LEU A 141 -7.06 11.31 22.02
C LEU A 141 -7.25 10.07 22.90
N GLY A 142 -6.17 9.50 23.42
CA GLY A 142 -6.19 8.33 24.29
C GLY A 142 -6.47 6.99 23.59
N THR A 143 -6.34 6.90 22.26
CA THR A 143 -6.37 5.60 21.58
C THR A 143 -5.01 4.91 21.66
N SER A 144 -4.99 3.61 21.98
CA SER A 144 -3.77 2.81 22.11
C SER A 144 -3.79 1.48 21.35
N SER A 145 -4.86 1.21 20.60
CA SER A 145 -4.99 0.00 19.77
C SER A 145 -5.65 0.28 18.41
N PRO A 146 -5.32 -0.52 17.37
CA PRO A 146 -5.96 -0.44 16.05
C PRO A 146 -7.49 -0.44 16.10
N ALA A 147 -8.08 -1.32 16.92
CA ALA A 147 -9.54 -1.41 17.07
C ALA A 147 -10.18 -0.11 17.58
N GLN A 148 -9.51 0.60 18.49
CA GLN A 148 -10.00 1.90 18.99
C GLN A 148 -9.90 2.98 17.92
N VAL A 149 -8.78 3.03 17.19
CA VAL A 149 -8.57 3.95 16.07
C VAL A 149 -9.66 3.75 15.03
N VAL A 150 -9.87 2.51 14.58
CA VAL A 150 -10.88 2.18 13.57
C VAL A 150 -12.29 2.51 14.04
N ARG A 151 -12.63 2.26 15.32
CA ARG A 151 -13.93 2.66 15.87
C ARG A 151 -14.18 4.16 15.74
N ARG A 152 -13.15 4.98 15.97
CA ARG A 152 -13.26 6.45 15.87
C ARG A 152 -13.23 6.94 14.42
N LEU A 153 -12.40 6.34 13.57
CA LEU A 153 -12.42 6.57 12.12
C LEU A 153 -13.81 6.33 11.54
N ARG A 154 -14.48 5.24 11.93
CA ARG A 154 -15.86 4.95 11.48
C ARG A 154 -16.85 6.05 11.87
N VAL A 155 -16.68 6.70 13.02
CA VAL A 155 -17.52 7.84 13.41
C VAL A 155 -17.24 9.05 12.52
N ALA A 156 -15.97 9.35 12.28
CA ALA A 156 -15.56 10.44 11.39
C ALA A 156 -16.05 10.23 9.95
N TYR A 157 -15.90 9.02 9.42
CA TYR A 157 -16.41 8.66 8.09
C TYR A 157 -17.93 8.81 8.01
N ARG A 158 -18.68 8.29 8.99
CA ARG A 158 -20.14 8.43 9.01
C ARG A 158 -20.60 9.88 9.13
N SER A 159 -19.89 10.74 9.87
CA SER A 159 -20.27 12.15 10.01
C SER A 159 -20.13 12.93 8.71
N VAL A 160 -19.24 12.49 7.80
CA VAL A 160 -19.11 13.04 6.45
C VAL A 160 -19.88 12.24 5.40
N GLY A 161 -20.85 11.42 5.82
CA GLY A 161 -21.77 10.72 4.92
C GLY A 161 -21.21 9.46 4.24
N VAL A 162 -20.03 8.97 4.65
CA VAL A 162 -19.50 7.69 4.17
C VAL A 162 -20.33 6.54 4.75
N ARG A 163 -20.75 5.62 3.88
CA ARG A 163 -21.50 4.41 4.25
C ARG A 163 -20.52 3.28 4.52
N ILE A 164 -20.46 2.80 5.77
CA ILE A 164 -19.63 1.64 6.13
C ILE A 164 -20.34 0.36 5.67
N ASP A 165 -19.65 -0.43 4.87
CA ASP A 165 -20.18 -1.65 4.25
C ASP A 165 -19.79 -2.92 5.02
N GLY A 166 -18.56 -2.95 5.53
CA GLY A 166 -18.02 -4.13 6.19
C GLY A 166 -16.82 -3.81 7.06
N THR A 167 -16.53 -4.72 7.98
CA THR A 167 -15.41 -4.60 8.90
C THR A 167 -14.84 -5.98 9.17
N ASP A 168 -13.55 -6.15 8.95
CA ASP A 168 -12.86 -7.42 9.14
C ASP A 168 -11.63 -7.20 10.04
N ALA A 169 -11.31 -8.20 10.86
CA ALA A 169 -10.10 -8.18 11.68
C ALA A 169 -9.34 -9.48 11.43
N ALA A 170 -8.11 -9.39 10.93
CA ALA A 170 -7.26 -10.53 10.65
C ALA A 170 -5.80 -10.17 10.93
N GLY A 171 -5.06 -11.04 11.63
CA GLY A 171 -3.62 -10.87 11.85
C GLY A 171 -3.22 -9.62 12.63
N GLY A 172 -4.11 -9.03 13.44
CA GLY A 172 -3.85 -7.75 14.13
C GLY A 172 -4.08 -6.51 13.26
N THR A 173 -4.56 -6.70 12.04
CA THR A 173 -4.98 -5.65 11.10
C THR A 173 -6.50 -5.55 11.09
N GLU A 174 -7.00 -4.33 11.29
CA GLU A 174 -8.41 -3.98 11.23
C GLU A 174 -8.71 -3.34 9.88
N ARG A 175 -9.57 -3.96 9.06
CA ARG A 175 -10.02 -3.45 7.77
C ARG A 175 -11.42 -2.87 7.90
N THR A 176 -11.65 -1.72 7.26
CA THR A 176 -12.99 -1.15 7.09
C THR A 176 -13.25 -0.95 5.61
N THR A 177 -14.31 -1.56 5.10
CA THR A 177 -14.78 -1.40 3.71
C THR A 177 -15.97 -0.45 3.71
N PHE A 178 -16.02 0.48 2.77
CA PHE A 178 -17.02 1.53 2.73
C PHE A 178 -17.28 2.09 1.32
N THR A 179 -18.43 2.74 1.18
CA THR A 179 -18.82 3.47 -0.03
C THR A 179 -18.82 4.97 0.26
N CYS A 180 -17.99 5.70 -0.49
CA CYS A 180 -17.86 7.15 -0.36
C CYS A 180 -18.89 7.89 -1.24
N PRO A 181 -19.69 8.84 -0.68
CA PRO A 181 -20.67 9.60 -1.46
C PRO A 181 -20.01 10.56 -2.45
N TYR A 182 -18.73 10.87 -2.25
CA TYR A 182 -17.99 11.84 -3.06
C TYR A 182 -17.40 11.23 -4.36
N ARG A 183 -17.58 9.93 -4.59
CA ARG A 183 -17.01 9.20 -5.73
C ARG A 183 -17.34 9.79 -7.10
N ASN A 184 -18.56 10.29 -7.28
CA ASN A 184 -19.02 10.83 -8.56
C ASN A 184 -18.93 12.37 -8.62
N VAL A 185 -18.44 13.01 -7.56
CA VAL A 185 -18.30 14.47 -7.54
C VAL A 185 -17.21 14.87 -8.53
N ALA A 186 -17.57 15.78 -9.45
CA ALA A 186 -16.72 16.21 -10.56
C ALA A 186 -16.26 15.09 -11.52
N ALA A 187 -16.93 13.93 -11.51
CA ALA A 187 -16.49 12.78 -12.32
C ALA A 187 -16.53 13.03 -13.84
N SER A 188 -17.38 13.95 -14.32
CA SER A 188 -17.42 14.33 -15.73
C SER A 188 -16.27 15.25 -16.17
N GLN A 189 -15.51 15.81 -15.23
CA GLN A 189 -14.43 16.77 -15.50
C GLN A 189 -13.05 16.20 -15.16
N CYS A 190 -12.94 15.48 -14.04
CA CYS A 190 -11.66 15.03 -13.49
C CYS A 190 -11.56 13.51 -13.31
N GLY A 191 -12.51 12.75 -13.85
CA GLY A 191 -12.62 11.31 -13.62
C GLY A 191 -13.27 10.96 -12.28
N LYS A 192 -13.72 9.70 -12.16
CA LYS A 192 -14.33 9.21 -10.92
C LYS A 192 -13.30 9.22 -9.80
N ARG A 193 -13.77 9.38 -8.56
CA ARG A 193 -12.98 9.34 -7.32
C ARG A 193 -11.94 10.44 -7.13
N TRP A 194 -11.71 11.31 -8.11
CA TRP A 194 -10.71 12.38 -7.99
C TRP A 194 -10.89 13.21 -6.71
N VAL A 195 -12.09 13.70 -6.41
CA VAL A 195 -12.30 14.50 -5.19
C VAL A 195 -11.98 13.72 -3.92
N CYS A 196 -12.41 12.47 -3.81
CA CYS A 196 -12.12 11.69 -2.60
C CYS A 196 -10.64 11.29 -2.51
N HIS A 197 -10.07 10.71 -3.57
CA HIS A 197 -8.74 10.08 -3.51
C HIS A 197 -7.57 11.04 -3.76
N GLU A 198 -7.81 12.19 -4.41
CA GLU A 198 -6.75 13.19 -4.61
C GLU A 198 -6.80 14.29 -3.52
N LYS A 199 -8.00 14.73 -3.13
CA LYS A 199 -8.17 15.91 -2.26
C LYS A 199 -8.57 15.56 -0.84
N LEU A 200 -9.61 14.75 -0.64
CA LEU A 200 -10.05 14.42 0.72
C LEU A 200 -9.07 13.49 1.44
N ASP A 201 -8.38 12.61 0.71
CA ASP A 201 -7.32 11.76 1.26
C ASP A 201 -6.17 12.58 1.88
N ARG A 202 -6.01 13.86 1.53
CA ARG A 202 -5.04 14.74 2.19
C ARG A 202 -5.36 14.99 3.65
N VAL A 203 -6.63 14.94 4.04
CA VAL A 203 -7.03 14.97 5.46
C VAL A 203 -6.61 13.66 6.13
N ASP A 204 -6.83 12.53 5.47
CA ASP A 204 -6.44 11.21 5.98
C ASP A 204 -4.91 11.08 6.08
N ASP A 205 -4.12 11.70 5.19
CA ASP A 205 -2.65 11.78 5.28
C ASP A 205 -2.18 12.41 6.61
N GLY A 206 -2.93 13.41 7.10
CA GLY A 206 -2.68 13.99 8.42
C GLY A 206 -2.92 13.00 9.56
N TYR A 207 -3.91 12.10 9.42
CA TYR A 207 -4.12 11.00 10.37
C TYR A 207 -3.00 9.97 10.30
N VAL A 208 -2.52 9.63 9.09
CA VAL A 208 -1.39 8.72 8.86
C VAL A 208 -0.17 9.22 9.62
N THR A 209 0.22 10.49 9.43
CA THR A 209 1.36 11.09 10.13
C THR A 209 1.20 11.01 11.66
N TYR A 210 0.04 11.40 12.18
CA TYR A 210 -0.23 11.38 13.63
C TYR A 210 -0.17 9.98 14.24
N LEU A 211 -0.70 8.97 13.54
CA LEU A 211 -0.77 7.60 14.02
C LEU A 211 0.59 6.89 13.93
N ALA A 212 1.36 7.17 12.88
CA ALA A 212 2.72 6.64 12.71
C ALA A 212 3.64 7.05 13.86
N GLU A 213 3.59 8.32 14.31
CA GLU A 213 4.30 8.80 15.52
C GLU A 213 3.98 8.00 16.80
N ARG A 214 2.89 7.23 16.81
CA ARG A 214 2.38 6.45 17.93
C ARG A 214 2.49 4.93 17.69
N GLY A 215 3.21 4.52 16.65
CA GLY A 215 3.42 3.11 16.31
C GLY A 215 2.13 2.42 15.83
N ILE A 216 1.27 3.15 15.12
CA ILE A 216 0.08 2.62 14.47
C ILE A 216 0.20 2.89 12.97
N ASP A 217 0.25 1.81 12.19
CA ASP A 217 0.22 1.86 10.73
C ASP A 217 -1.23 2.01 10.28
N TYR A 218 -1.58 3.19 9.77
CA TYR A 218 -2.89 3.43 9.17
C TYR A 218 -2.71 3.62 7.67
N GLN A 219 -3.34 2.75 6.88
CA GLN A 219 -3.42 2.90 5.45
C GLN A 219 -4.72 3.61 5.08
N ARG A 220 -4.55 4.78 4.46
CA ARG A 220 -5.63 5.62 3.92
C ARG A 220 -6.51 4.86 2.92
N PRO A 221 -7.71 5.39 2.60
CA PRO A 221 -8.62 4.78 1.63
C PRO A 221 -7.95 4.33 0.34
N ARG A 222 -8.14 3.06 -0.02
CA ARG A 222 -7.75 2.46 -1.31
C ARG A 222 -9.01 2.02 -2.05
N ALA A 223 -9.00 2.12 -3.38
CA ALA A 223 -10.05 1.52 -4.19
C ALA A 223 -9.81 0.01 -4.32
N CYS A 224 -10.87 -0.79 -4.25
CA CYS A 224 -10.77 -2.15 -4.76
C CYS A 224 -10.79 -2.10 -6.30
N PRO A 225 -9.87 -2.79 -7.00
CA PRO A 225 -9.97 -2.96 -8.43
C PRO A 225 -11.32 -3.64 -8.72
N ASN A 226 -12.18 -2.97 -9.48
CA ASN A 226 -13.51 -3.44 -9.91
C ASN A 226 -14.67 -3.39 -8.88
N ALA A 227 -14.54 -2.74 -7.72
CA ALA A 227 -15.67 -2.56 -6.80
C ALA A 227 -16.11 -1.11 -6.65
N GLU A 228 -17.36 -0.89 -6.24
CA GLU A 228 -17.83 0.43 -5.82
C GLU A 228 -17.27 0.87 -4.47
N GLN A 229 -16.68 -0.08 -3.76
CA GLN A 229 -16.23 0.04 -2.39
C GLN A 229 -14.75 0.38 -2.34
N CYS A 230 -14.40 1.19 -1.34
CA CYS A 230 -13.04 1.49 -0.93
C CYS A 230 -12.78 0.80 0.41
N TYR A 231 -11.53 0.67 0.80
CA TYR A 231 -11.17 0.15 2.11
C TYR A 231 -10.03 0.93 2.74
N SER A 232 -9.96 0.92 4.06
CA SER A 232 -8.81 1.39 4.84
C SER A 232 -8.38 0.31 5.81
N THR A 233 -7.10 0.27 6.19
CA THR A 233 -6.58 -0.70 7.16
C THR A 233 -5.87 0.02 8.30
N VAL A 234 -5.92 -0.53 9.50
CA VAL A 234 -5.13 -0.06 10.65
C VAL A 234 -4.49 -1.27 11.32
N ALA A 235 -3.19 -1.22 11.52
CA ALA A 235 -2.41 -2.22 12.23
C ALA A 235 -1.49 -1.53 13.26
N ARG A 236 -0.85 -2.32 14.12
CA ARG A 236 0.31 -1.81 14.87
C ARG A 236 1.50 -1.72 13.92
N ASP A 237 2.26 -0.65 14.05
CA ASP A 237 3.51 -0.48 13.32
C ASP A 237 4.48 -1.63 13.67
N GLY A 238 5.14 -2.18 12.64
CA GLY A 238 5.95 -3.40 12.72
C GLY A 238 5.17 -4.73 12.68
N GLY A 239 3.88 -4.71 12.33
CA GLY A 239 3.00 -5.88 12.36
C GLY A 239 3.29 -6.98 11.34
N ASP A 240 3.47 -6.68 10.06
CA ASP A 240 3.67 -7.75 9.05
C ASP A 240 4.91 -7.45 8.21
N ARG A 241 5.94 -8.27 8.37
CA ARG A 241 7.11 -8.31 7.48
C ARG A 241 6.85 -9.37 6.41
N TRP A 242 7.19 -9.04 5.17
CA TRP A 242 7.03 -9.91 4.03
C TRP A 242 7.96 -9.45 2.90
N TRP A 243 8.43 -10.38 2.07
CA TRP A 243 9.13 -10.08 0.83
C TRP A 243 8.12 -9.91 -0.32
N PRO A 244 8.26 -8.92 -1.22
CA PRO A 244 9.42 -8.05 -1.44
C PRO A 244 9.54 -6.78 -0.56
N LYS A 245 8.57 -6.43 0.28
CA LYS A 245 8.65 -5.22 1.15
C LYS A 245 9.84 -5.23 2.12
N THR A 246 10.29 -6.40 2.55
CA THR A 246 11.46 -6.59 3.42
C THR A 246 12.56 -7.28 2.59
N PRO A 247 13.67 -6.60 2.30
CA PRO A 247 14.79 -7.20 1.59
C PRO A 247 15.43 -8.33 2.42
N PRO A 248 16.07 -9.32 1.76
CA PRO A 248 16.80 -10.40 2.45
C PRO A 248 17.82 -9.88 3.48
N GLY A 249 18.59 -8.85 3.13
CA GLY A 249 19.60 -8.24 4.01
C GLY A 249 19.05 -7.61 5.30
N ASP A 250 17.76 -7.26 5.33
CA ASP A 250 17.08 -6.68 6.51
C ASP A 250 16.48 -7.75 7.43
N VAL A 251 16.61 -9.02 7.06
CA VAL A 251 16.22 -10.14 7.89
C VAL A 251 17.41 -10.51 8.78
N SER A 252 17.48 -9.91 9.97
CA SER A 252 18.49 -10.32 10.96
C SER A 252 18.31 -11.80 11.32
N GLU A 253 19.39 -12.57 11.22
CA GLU A 253 19.48 -13.86 11.91
C GLU A 253 19.48 -13.60 13.43
N PRO A 254 18.73 -14.39 14.22
CA PRO A 254 18.86 -14.38 15.68
C PRO A 254 20.19 -14.98 16.15
#